data_AF-A0A6M6IJI0-F1
#
_entry.id   AF-A0A6M6IJI0-F1
#
_cell.length_a   1.000
_cell.length_b   1.000
_cell.length_c   1.000
_cell.angle_alpha   90.00
_cell.angle_beta   90.00
_cell.angle_gamma   90.00
#
_symmetry.space_group_name_H-M   'P 1'
#
loop_
_entity.id
_entity.type
_entity.pdbx_description
1 polymer ?
#
loop_
_entity_poly.entity_id
_entity_poly.type
_entity_poly.pdbx_seq_one_letter_code
_entity_poly.pdbx_strand_id
1 'polypeptide(L)'
;MHRRLALSHALTAALALAAGCASAQPSYTISTQQLQQALAERFPRSYPLGGLLDLQLQTPQLTLLPERNRLNAVLDVAASGALLQARRYTGAFDVDFGLRYEPTDRTIRAHDLHVNALRLDGVQPSAAGMLQRYGQQLADQSLREVVLHQLRDKDLALADGMGLQPESITVTPRGLLVRFGTKPLS
;
A
#
# COMPACT_ATOMS: atom_id res chain seq x y z
N MET A 1 22.84 -78.77 -30.00
CA MET A 1 23.67 -79.18 -28.84
C MET A 1 23.41 -78.23 -27.68
N HIS A 2 23.19 -78.80 -26.50
CA HIS A 2 22.58 -78.21 -25.31
C HIS A 2 23.46 -77.20 -24.58
N ARG A 3 22.84 -76.19 -23.92
CA ARG A 3 22.85 -75.93 -22.44
C ARG A 3 22.36 -74.50 -22.14
N ARG A 4 21.26 -74.35 -21.38
CA ARG A 4 21.16 -73.94 -19.94
C ARG A 4 21.64 -72.49 -19.70
N LEU A 5 20.97 -71.55 -19.02
CA LEU A 5 20.27 -71.59 -17.72
C LEU A 5 19.38 -70.33 -17.56
N ALA A 6 18.34 -70.44 -16.74
CA ALA A 6 17.41 -69.39 -16.30
C ALA A 6 17.99 -68.46 -15.20
N LEU A 7 17.33 -67.33 -14.94
CA LEU A 7 17.07 -66.64 -13.63
C LEU A 7 16.81 -65.14 -13.91
N SER A 8 15.57 -64.62 -13.85
CA SER A 8 14.78 -64.19 -12.67
C SER A 8 15.04 -62.76 -12.18
N HIS A 9 14.00 -61.91 -12.33
CA HIS A 9 13.54 -60.83 -11.45
C HIS A 9 14.50 -59.70 -10.99
N ALA A 10 14.15 -58.44 -11.26
CA ALA A 10 13.55 -57.56 -10.24
C ALA A 10 13.19 -56.18 -10.82
N LEU A 11 11.96 -55.78 -10.53
CA LEU A 11 11.36 -54.48 -10.71
C LEU A 11 11.97 -53.50 -9.68
N THR A 12 12.56 -52.38 -10.12
CA THR A 12 12.81 -51.25 -9.23
C THR A 12 12.60 -49.93 -9.96
N ALA A 13 11.34 -49.52 -10.03
CA ALA A 13 10.95 -48.15 -10.30
C ALA A 13 11.29 -47.32 -9.06
N ALA A 14 12.43 -46.64 -9.06
CA ALA A 14 12.74 -45.60 -8.08
C ALA A 14 12.13 -44.28 -8.57
N LEU A 15 10.84 -44.08 -8.27
CA LEU A 15 10.21 -42.76 -8.29
C LEU A 15 10.81 -41.95 -7.14
N ALA A 16 11.84 -41.16 -7.41
CA ALA A 16 12.30 -40.14 -6.48
C ALA A 16 11.27 -39.00 -6.44
N LEU A 17 10.32 -39.08 -5.50
CA LEU A 17 9.52 -37.94 -5.09
C LEU A 17 10.44 -36.92 -4.41
N ALA A 18 10.97 -35.98 -5.20
CA ALA A 18 11.45 -34.71 -4.67
C ALA A 18 10.22 -33.92 -4.20
N ALA A 19 9.81 -34.15 -2.96
CA ALA A 19 8.90 -33.26 -2.24
C ALA A 19 9.64 -31.92 -2.08
N GLY A 20 9.40 -31.00 -3.02
CA GLY A 20 9.79 -29.61 -2.86
C GLY A 20 9.07 -29.05 -1.65
N CYS A 21 9.78 -28.94 -0.52
CA CYS A 21 9.39 -28.03 0.55
C CYS A 21 9.46 -26.62 -0.04
N ALA A 22 8.36 -26.14 -0.62
CA ALA A 22 8.18 -24.73 -0.87
C ALA A 22 8.22 -24.05 0.50
N SER A 23 9.39 -23.54 0.89
CA SER A 23 9.53 -22.74 2.09
C SER A 23 8.58 -21.54 1.95
N ALA A 24 7.48 -21.56 2.69
CA ALA A 24 6.60 -20.43 2.76
C ALA A 24 7.41 -19.25 3.33
N GLN A 25 7.74 -18.27 2.49
CA GLN A 25 8.44 -17.07 2.95
C GLN A 25 7.65 -16.45 4.11
N PRO A 26 8.32 -16.01 5.19
CA PRO A 26 7.66 -15.34 6.29
C PRO A 26 6.82 -14.17 5.78
N SER A 27 5.59 -14.07 6.28
CA SER A 27 4.68 -13.00 5.87
C SER A 27 3.75 -12.61 7.01
N TYR A 28 3.27 -11.38 6.94
CA TYR A 28 2.36 -10.77 7.92
C TYR A 28 1.21 -10.08 7.18
N THR A 29 -0.01 -10.21 7.69
CA THR A 29 -1.19 -9.58 7.08
C THR A 29 -1.71 -8.45 7.96
N ILE A 30 -1.87 -7.27 7.36
CA ILE A 30 -2.56 -6.13 7.96
C ILE A 30 -3.97 -6.09 7.40
N SER A 31 -4.97 -6.31 8.24
CA SER A 31 -6.38 -6.29 7.84
C SER A 31 -6.84 -4.87 7.46
N THR A 32 -7.87 -4.77 6.61
CA THR A 32 -8.50 -3.49 6.25
C THR A 32 -8.96 -2.71 7.47
N GLN A 33 -9.49 -3.40 8.49
CA GLN A 33 -9.91 -2.77 9.74
C GLN A 33 -8.74 -2.12 10.48
N GLN A 34 -7.58 -2.80 10.56
CA GLN A 34 -6.39 -2.23 11.18
C GLN A 34 -5.87 -1.01 10.40
N LEU A 35 -5.94 -1.02 9.07
CA LEU A 35 -5.60 0.15 8.25
C LEU A 35 -6.54 1.31 8.53
N GLN A 36 -7.85 1.06 8.55
CA GLN A 36 -8.87 2.07 8.80
C GLN A 36 -8.73 2.68 10.20
N GLN A 37 -8.40 1.86 11.20
CA GLN A 37 -8.15 2.33 12.56
C GLN A 37 -6.87 3.18 12.64
N ALA A 38 -5.77 2.74 12.02
CA ALA A 38 -4.54 3.52 11.97
C ALA A 38 -4.72 4.88 11.26
N LEU A 39 -5.62 4.94 10.28
CA LEU A 39 -6.02 6.20 9.65
C LEU A 39 -6.87 7.06 10.60
N ALA A 40 -7.86 6.48 11.27
CA ALA A 40 -8.72 7.22 12.19
C ALA A 40 -7.94 7.92 13.32
N GLU A 41 -6.82 7.35 13.77
CA GLU A 41 -5.94 7.94 14.78
C GLU A 41 -5.13 9.15 14.26
N ARG A 42 -4.97 9.27 12.94
CA ARG A 42 -4.07 10.26 12.30
C ARG A 42 -4.82 11.39 11.60
N PHE A 43 -6.12 11.23 11.44
CA PHE A 43 -7.01 12.19 10.80
C PHE A 43 -7.95 12.83 11.84
N PRO A 44 -8.44 14.07 11.61
CA PRO A 44 -8.24 14.88 10.40
C PRO A 44 -6.80 15.42 10.26
N ARG A 45 -6.39 15.77 9.04
CA ARG A 45 -5.10 16.39 8.74
C ARG A 45 -5.24 17.68 7.96
N SER A 46 -4.47 18.69 8.33
CA SER A 46 -4.35 19.94 7.56
C SER A 46 -3.06 19.94 6.74
N TYR A 47 -3.19 20.36 5.48
CA TYR A 47 -2.11 20.50 4.52
C TYR A 47 -2.04 21.95 4.05
N PRO A 48 -1.15 22.77 4.66
CA PRO A 48 -0.94 24.13 4.22
C PRO A 48 -0.13 24.14 2.92
N LEU A 49 -0.69 24.73 1.87
CA LEU A 49 -0.10 24.84 0.54
C LEU A 49 0.38 26.27 0.33
N GLY A 50 1.65 26.51 0.71
CA GLY A 50 2.32 27.79 0.52
C GLY A 50 1.66 28.97 1.24
N GLY A 51 0.85 28.72 2.27
CA GLY A 51 0.13 29.74 3.05
C GLY A 51 -1.06 30.40 2.33
N LEU A 52 -1.29 30.05 1.06
CA LEU A 52 -2.35 30.63 0.23
C LEU A 52 -3.62 29.79 0.20
N LEU A 53 -3.45 28.48 0.44
CA LEU A 53 -4.49 27.47 0.44
C LEU A 53 -4.21 26.51 1.60
N ASP A 54 -5.23 26.15 2.35
CA ASP A 54 -5.19 25.13 3.39
C ASP A 54 -6.25 24.06 3.07
N LEU A 55 -5.82 22.81 3.05
CA LEU A 55 -6.67 21.65 2.81
C LEU A 55 -6.80 20.85 4.09
N GLN A 56 -8.02 20.79 4.63
CA GLN A 56 -8.36 19.92 5.73
C GLN A 56 -8.95 18.62 5.20
N LEU A 57 -8.18 17.55 5.29
CA LEU A 57 -8.55 16.20 4.90
C LEU A 57 -9.22 15.50 6.09
N GLN A 58 -10.42 14.98 5.87
CA GLN A 58 -11.11 14.12 6.85
C GLN A 58 -10.62 12.68 6.74
N THR A 59 -11.05 11.84 7.69
CA THR A 59 -10.69 10.43 7.73
C THR A 59 -11.11 9.72 6.43
N PRO A 60 -10.16 9.14 5.67
CA PRO A 60 -10.48 8.49 4.42
C PRO A 60 -11.14 7.13 4.63
N GLN A 61 -12.04 6.77 3.72
CA GLN A 61 -12.58 5.42 3.58
C GLN A 61 -11.73 4.66 2.55
N LEU A 62 -11.16 3.53 2.97
CA LEU A 62 -10.31 2.71 2.11
C LEU A 62 -11.09 1.64 1.34
N THR A 63 -10.75 1.47 0.06
CA THR A 63 -11.13 0.30 -0.73
C THR A 63 -9.87 -0.42 -1.23
N LEU A 64 -9.83 -1.74 -1.08
CA LEU A 64 -8.73 -2.57 -1.59
C LEU A 64 -8.93 -2.84 -3.07
N LEU A 65 -7.87 -2.73 -3.88
CA LEU A 65 -7.91 -3.02 -5.31
C LEU A 65 -6.81 -4.01 -5.68
N PRO A 66 -6.99 -5.31 -5.35
CA PRO A 66 -5.97 -6.34 -5.51
C PRO A 66 -5.49 -6.52 -6.94
N GLU A 67 -6.38 -6.40 -7.91
CA GLU A 67 -6.11 -6.59 -9.35
C GLU A 67 -5.07 -5.58 -9.87
N ARG A 68 -4.98 -4.43 -9.20
CA ARG A 68 -4.04 -3.35 -9.53
C ARG A 68 -2.92 -3.21 -8.50
N ASN A 69 -2.89 -4.08 -7.48
CA ASN A 69 -2.02 -3.97 -6.31
C ASN A 69 -2.03 -2.57 -5.66
N ARG A 70 -3.23 -1.99 -5.49
CA ARG A 70 -3.43 -0.60 -5.06
C ARG A 70 -4.51 -0.45 -3.99
N LEU A 71 -4.49 0.68 -3.29
CA LEU A 71 -5.61 1.15 -2.48
C LEU A 71 -6.27 2.35 -3.14
N ASN A 72 -7.58 2.44 -2.98
CA ASN A 72 -8.34 3.67 -3.20
C ASN A 72 -8.69 4.28 -1.85
N ALA A 73 -8.65 5.62 -1.77
CA ALA A 73 -9.14 6.39 -0.65
C ALA A 73 -10.11 7.44 -1.14
N VAL A 74 -11.31 7.44 -0.55
CA VAL A 74 -12.30 8.52 -0.70
C VAL A 74 -12.40 9.25 0.63
N LEU A 75 -12.28 10.56 0.60
CA LEU A 75 -12.34 11.40 1.79
C LEU A 75 -13.03 12.72 1.53
N ASP A 76 -13.72 13.21 2.56
CA ASP A 76 -14.20 14.58 2.57
C ASP A 76 -13.01 15.54 2.73
N VAL A 77 -13.05 16.63 1.98
CA VAL A 77 -12.05 17.70 2.02
C VAL A 77 -12.74 19.03 2.26
N ALA A 78 -12.12 19.85 3.10
CA ALA A 78 -12.43 21.27 3.17
C ALA A 78 -11.22 22.08 2.71
N ALA A 79 -11.45 23.05 1.83
CA ALA A 79 -10.44 23.93 1.29
C ALA A 79 -10.74 25.37 1.70
N SER A 80 -9.75 26.10 2.18
CA SER A 80 -9.88 27.53 2.50
C SER A 80 -8.59 28.27 2.24
N GLY A 81 -8.63 29.59 2.06
CA GLY A 81 -7.41 30.39 1.91
C GLY A 81 -7.60 31.63 1.05
N ALA A 82 -6.52 32.40 0.88
CA ALA A 82 -6.50 33.63 0.12
C ALA A 82 -6.89 33.43 -1.35
N LEU A 83 -6.47 32.31 -1.97
CA LEU A 83 -6.86 31.95 -3.34
C LEU A 83 -8.37 31.72 -3.50
N LEU A 84 -9.04 31.35 -2.41
CA LEU A 84 -10.47 31.10 -2.36
C LEU A 84 -11.25 32.31 -1.81
N GLN A 85 -10.64 33.51 -1.84
CA GLN A 85 -11.21 34.75 -1.30
C GLN A 85 -11.61 34.61 0.17
N ALA A 86 -10.80 33.87 0.94
CA ALA A 86 -11.07 33.50 2.32
C ALA A 86 -12.38 32.74 2.55
N ARG A 87 -13.01 32.22 1.48
CA ARG A 87 -14.19 31.35 1.58
C ARG A 87 -13.74 29.91 1.82
N ARG A 88 -14.56 29.19 2.58
CA ARG A 88 -14.40 27.76 2.81
C ARG A 88 -15.29 27.01 1.82
N TYR A 89 -14.68 26.05 1.13
CA TYR A 89 -15.35 25.11 0.25
C TYR A 89 -15.22 23.72 0.84
N THR A 90 -16.23 22.88 0.64
CA THR A 90 -16.22 21.47 1.05
C THR A 90 -16.40 20.60 -0.17
N GLY A 91 -16.03 19.33 -0.08
CA GLY A 91 -16.34 18.36 -1.12
C GLY A 91 -15.59 17.07 -0.87
N ALA A 92 -15.20 16.39 -1.94
CA ALA A 92 -14.62 15.06 -1.87
C ALA A 92 -13.35 14.96 -2.72
N PHE A 93 -12.40 14.17 -2.22
CA PHE A 93 -11.17 13.78 -2.90
C PHE A 93 -11.12 12.27 -3.05
N ASP A 94 -10.87 11.81 -4.27
CA ASP A 94 -10.79 10.40 -4.65
C ASP A 94 -9.41 10.15 -5.27
N VAL A 95 -8.64 9.26 -4.64
CA VAL A 95 -7.24 9.00 -4.98
C VAL A 95 -6.90 7.52 -4.88
N ASP A 96 -6.20 7.02 -5.89
CA ASP A 96 -5.58 5.70 -5.88
C ASP A 96 -4.09 5.80 -5.62
N PHE A 97 -3.51 4.85 -4.90
CA PHE A 97 -2.06 4.81 -4.68
C PHE A 97 -1.53 3.39 -4.50
N GLY A 98 -0.25 3.22 -4.86
CA GLY A 98 0.54 2.04 -4.52
C GLY A 98 1.11 2.14 -3.10
N LEU A 99 1.69 1.05 -2.61
CA LEU A 99 2.26 0.97 -1.27
C LEU A 99 3.72 0.52 -1.31
N ARG A 100 4.55 1.22 -0.54
CA ARG A 100 5.97 0.88 -0.37
C ARG A 100 6.34 0.83 1.10
N TYR A 101 7.33 0.01 1.44
CA TYR A 101 7.98 0.04 2.74
C TYR A 101 9.11 1.08 2.75
N GLU A 102 9.22 1.83 3.83
CA GLU A 102 10.34 2.72 4.14
C GLU A 102 11.12 2.15 5.34
N PRO A 103 12.31 1.58 5.11
CA PRO A 103 13.12 1.00 6.18
C PRO A 103 13.60 2.02 7.22
N THR A 104 13.78 3.29 6.81
CA THR A 104 14.38 4.33 7.66
C THR A 104 13.57 4.61 8.92
N ASP A 105 12.24 4.60 8.82
CA ASP A 105 11.32 4.85 9.94
C ASP A 105 10.29 3.73 10.14
N ARG A 106 10.47 2.60 9.43
CA ARG A 106 9.64 1.38 9.52
C ARG A 106 8.18 1.64 9.13
N THR A 107 7.95 2.50 8.15
CA THR A 107 6.60 2.88 7.71
C THR A 107 6.18 2.24 6.39
N ILE A 108 4.88 2.00 6.25
CA ILE A 108 4.23 1.73 4.97
C ILE A 108 3.72 3.08 4.45
N ARG A 109 4.17 3.47 3.26
CA ARG A 109 3.88 4.76 2.63
C ARG A 109 3.13 4.59 1.31
N ALA A 110 2.24 5.52 1.01
CA ALA A 110 1.70 5.65 -0.34
C ALA A 110 2.81 6.11 -1.29
N HIS A 111 2.76 5.63 -2.53
CA HIS A 111 3.53 6.17 -3.64
C HIS A 111 2.68 6.08 -4.91
N ASP A 112 3.16 6.73 -5.99
CA ASP A 112 2.49 6.73 -7.28
C ASP A 112 1.02 7.17 -7.13
N LEU A 113 0.79 8.35 -6.54
CA LEU A 113 -0.58 8.82 -6.32
C LEU A 113 -1.24 9.12 -7.66
N HIS A 114 -2.48 8.67 -7.83
CA HIS A 114 -3.30 8.94 -9.00
C HIS A 114 -4.62 9.57 -8.54
N VAL A 115 -4.80 10.86 -8.84
CA VAL A 115 -6.05 11.55 -8.49
C VAL A 115 -7.14 11.17 -9.49
N ASN A 116 -8.17 10.50 -8.99
CA ASN A 116 -9.36 10.20 -9.79
C ASN A 116 -10.23 11.45 -9.91
N ALA A 117 -10.51 12.10 -8.78
CA ALA A 117 -11.32 13.30 -8.75
C ALA A 117 -11.00 14.19 -7.53
N LEU A 118 -11.03 15.50 -7.75
CA LEU A 118 -11.15 16.49 -6.69
C LEU A 118 -12.37 17.38 -6.97
N ARG A 119 -13.37 17.30 -6.11
CA ARG A 119 -14.62 18.06 -6.24
C ARG A 119 -14.80 18.97 -5.04
N LEU A 120 -15.12 20.22 -5.30
CA LEU A 120 -15.48 21.21 -4.27
C LEU A 120 -16.87 21.76 -4.63
N ASP A 121 -17.79 21.65 -3.68
CA ASP A 121 -19.17 22.11 -3.79
C ASP A 121 -19.20 23.63 -3.88
N GLY A 122 -20.03 24.16 -4.79
CA GLY A 122 -20.16 25.61 -4.99
C GLY A 122 -19.03 26.25 -5.80
N VAL A 123 -18.05 25.49 -6.29
CA VAL A 123 -17.05 25.98 -7.25
C VAL A 123 -17.65 25.98 -8.66
N GLN A 124 -17.42 27.06 -9.41
CA GLN A 124 -17.92 27.16 -10.80
C GLN A 124 -17.27 26.10 -11.71
N PRO A 125 -17.98 25.59 -12.74
CA PRO A 125 -17.46 24.57 -13.64
C PRO A 125 -16.14 24.96 -14.34
N SER A 126 -15.94 26.25 -14.63
CA SER A 126 -14.70 26.79 -15.21
C SER A 126 -13.47 26.59 -14.31
N ALA A 127 -13.66 26.56 -12.98
CA ALA A 127 -12.59 26.32 -12.01
C ALA A 127 -12.37 24.83 -11.71
N ALA A 128 -13.33 23.95 -12.01
CA ALA A 128 -13.19 22.50 -11.79
C ALA A 128 -12.02 21.90 -12.58
N GLY A 129 -11.81 22.31 -13.83
CA GLY A 129 -10.67 21.86 -14.64
C GLY A 129 -9.32 22.35 -14.12
N MET A 130 -9.27 23.49 -13.41
CA MET A 130 -8.06 23.92 -12.72
C MET A 130 -7.81 23.09 -11.46
N LEU A 131 -8.85 22.83 -10.67
CA LEU A 131 -8.74 21.99 -9.47
C LEU A 131 -8.21 20.60 -9.78
N GLN A 132 -8.65 19.98 -10.87
CA GLN A 132 -8.14 18.66 -11.27
C GLN A 132 -6.64 18.71 -11.60
N ARG A 133 -6.18 19.75 -12.33
CA ARG A 133 -4.75 19.92 -12.64
C ARG A 133 -3.92 20.16 -11.38
N TYR A 134 -4.41 20.98 -10.46
CA TYR A 134 -3.76 21.19 -9.18
C TYR A 134 -3.74 19.91 -8.34
N GLY A 135 -4.81 19.12 -8.36
CA GLY A 135 -4.87 17.81 -7.70
C GLY A 135 -3.78 16.86 -8.19
N GLN A 136 -3.58 16.75 -9.50
CA GLN A 136 -2.50 15.94 -10.07
C GLN A 136 -1.11 16.46 -9.66
N GLN A 137 -0.89 17.77 -9.77
CA GLN A 137 0.38 18.37 -9.34
C GLN A 137 0.65 18.18 -7.83
N LEU A 138 -0.40 18.17 -7.01
CA LEU A 138 -0.33 17.83 -5.59
C LEU A 138 0.05 16.36 -5.38
N ALA A 139 -0.54 15.44 -6.13
CA ALA A 139 -0.18 14.03 -6.08
C ALA A 139 1.31 13.82 -6.40
N ASP A 140 1.83 14.49 -7.43
CA ASP A 140 3.25 14.42 -7.81
C ASP A 140 4.19 14.97 -6.70
N GLN A 141 3.77 16.02 -5.99
CA GLN A 141 4.58 16.63 -4.93
C GLN A 141 4.46 15.89 -3.58
N SER A 142 3.31 15.28 -3.31
CA SER A 142 3.00 14.60 -2.03
C SER A 142 3.54 13.17 -1.95
N LEU A 143 4.19 12.68 -3.01
CA LEU A 143 4.85 11.37 -3.12
C LEU A 143 5.84 11.03 -1.98
N ARG A 144 6.22 11.98 -1.14
CA ARG A 144 7.26 11.77 -0.13
C ARG A 144 6.75 11.17 1.19
N GLU A 145 5.55 11.50 1.70
CA GLU A 145 5.28 11.29 3.14
C GLU A 145 3.84 10.94 3.56
N VAL A 146 3.00 10.37 2.69
CA VAL A 146 1.72 9.80 3.17
C VAL A 146 1.99 8.43 3.79
N VAL A 147 2.38 8.43 5.07
CA VAL A 147 2.49 7.22 5.89
C VAL A 147 1.08 6.68 6.17
N LEU A 148 0.80 5.42 5.88
CA LEU A 148 -0.48 4.76 6.15
C LEU A 148 -0.44 3.99 7.47
N HIS A 149 0.67 3.34 7.74
CA HIS A 149 0.84 2.49 8.90
C HIS A 149 2.32 2.45 9.29
N GLN A 150 2.61 2.43 10.58
CA GLN A 150 3.95 2.17 11.10
C GLN A 150 3.98 0.76 11.66
N LEU A 151 4.92 -0.05 11.21
CA LEU A 151 5.09 -1.40 11.74
C LEU A 151 5.66 -1.30 13.16
N ARG A 152 5.03 -1.99 14.11
CA ARG A 152 5.47 -1.94 15.51
C ARG A 152 6.72 -2.78 15.67
N ASP A 153 7.61 -2.37 16.58
CA ASP A 153 8.87 -3.09 16.84
C ASP A 153 8.65 -4.57 17.13
N LYS A 154 7.62 -4.91 17.90
CA LYS A 154 7.25 -6.31 18.20
C LYS A 154 6.86 -7.13 16.96
N ASP A 155 6.30 -6.48 15.93
CA ASP A 155 5.91 -7.15 14.69
C ASP A 155 7.13 -7.40 13.80
N LEU A 156 8.18 -6.57 13.94
CA LEU A 156 9.45 -6.67 13.20
C LEU A 156 10.51 -7.50 13.92
N ALA A 157 10.48 -7.58 15.26
CA ALA A 157 11.57 -8.14 16.07
C ALA A 157 11.99 -9.56 15.67
N LEU A 158 11.03 -10.42 15.35
CA LEU A 158 11.31 -11.78 14.88
C LEU A 158 11.99 -11.78 13.51
N ALA A 159 11.50 -10.97 12.57
CA ALA A 159 12.09 -10.84 11.24
C ALA A 159 13.48 -10.20 11.31
N ASP A 160 13.62 -9.10 12.05
CA ASP A 160 14.87 -8.37 12.26
C ASP A 160 15.96 -9.28 12.86
N GLY A 161 15.62 -10.10 13.86
CA GLY A 161 16.54 -11.06 14.47
C GLY A 161 17.03 -12.17 13.52
N MET A 162 16.28 -12.44 12.45
CA MET A 162 16.67 -13.36 11.38
C MET A 162 17.38 -12.65 10.20
N GLY A 163 17.67 -11.35 10.33
CA GLY A 163 18.23 -10.55 9.25
C GLY A 163 17.26 -10.33 8.09
N LEU A 164 15.95 -10.38 8.36
CA LEU A 164 14.89 -10.15 7.39
C LEU A 164 14.26 -8.77 7.57
N GLN A 165 13.74 -8.20 6.49
CA GLN A 165 12.93 -6.98 6.52
C GLN A 165 11.75 -7.09 5.54
N PRO A 166 10.70 -6.28 5.69
CA PRO A 166 9.66 -6.18 4.66
C PRO A 166 10.29 -5.89 3.29
N GLU A 167 9.99 -6.75 2.32
CA GLU A 167 10.52 -6.69 0.95
C GLU A 167 9.44 -6.26 -0.04
N SER A 168 8.25 -6.84 0.09
CA SER A 168 7.12 -6.53 -0.78
C SER A 168 5.82 -6.40 0.00
N ILE A 169 4.96 -5.51 -0.50
CA ILE A 169 3.61 -5.29 0.01
C ILE A 169 2.63 -5.60 -1.12
N THR A 170 1.74 -6.55 -0.88
CA THR A 170 0.70 -6.95 -1.83
C THR A 170 -0.67 -6.64 -1.26
N VAL A 171 -1.50 -5.94 -2.02
CA VAL A 171 -2.91 -5.73 -1.71
C VAL A 171 -3.68 -7.00 -2.05
N THR A 172 -4.45 -7.51 -1.08
CA THR A 172 -5.27 -8.71 -1.21
C THR A 172 -6.71 -8.36 -0.86
N PRO A 173 -7.71 -9.22 -1.17
CA PRO A 173 -9.09 -9.00 -0.73
C PRO A 173 -9.28 -8.90 0.79
N ARG A 174 -8.29 -9.33 1.59
CA ARG A 174 -8.35 -9.34 3.07
C ARG A 174 -7.55 -8.22 3.74
N GLY A 175 -6.74 -7.51 2.97
CA GLY A 175 -5.82 -6.48 3.49
C GLY A 175 -4.46 -6.50 2.80
N LEU A 176 -3.43 -6.02 3.49
CA LEU A 176 -2.06 -5.98 2.97
C LEU A 176 -1.27 -7.19 3.43
N LEU A 177 -0.72 -7.95 2.48
CA LEU A 177 0.26 -8.98 2.74
C LEU A 177 1.67 -8.38 2.64
N VAL A 178 2.38 -8.37 3.76
CA VAL A 178 3.78 -7.97 3.86
C VAL A 178 4.63 -9.22 3.82
N ARG A 179 5.46 -9.39 2.79
CA ARG A 179 6.44 -10.48 2.71
C ARG A 179 7.80 -9.99 3.20
N PHE A 180 8.50 -10.85 3.91
CA PHE A 180 9.83 -10.56 4.40
C PHE A 180 10.89 -11.22 3.50
N GLY A 181 11.95 -10.47 3.22
CA GLY A 181 13.12 -10.90 2.46
C GLY A 181 14.40 -10.57 3.22
N THR A 182 15.53 -11.09 2.75
CA THR A 182 16.84 -10.84 3.37
C THR A 182 17.20 -9.37 3.32
N LYS A 183 17.68 -8.81 4.44
CA LYS A 183 18.17 -7.45 4.49
C LYS A 183 19.41 -7.30 3.59
N PRO A 184 19.49 -6.27 2.73
CA PRO A 184 20.67 -6.04 1.92
C PRO A 184 21.86 -5.75 2.82
N LEU A 185 23.01 -6.34 2.49
CA LEU A 185 24.28 -6.04 3.15
C LEU A 185 24.65 -4.60 2.79
N SER A 186 24.76 -3.72 3.80
CA SER A 186 25.20 -2.33 3.65
C SER A 186 26.71 -2.23 3.58
#